data_AF-A0A1G6VQC7-F1
#
_entry.id   AF-A0A1G6VQC7-F1
#
_cell.length_a   1.000
_cell.length_b   1.000
_cell.length_c   1.000
_cell.angle_alpha   90.00
_cell.angle_beta   90.00
_cell.angle_gamma   90.00
#
_symmetry.space_group_name_H-M   'P 1'
#
loop_
_entity.id
_entity.type
_entity.pdbx_description
1 polymer ?
#
loop_
_entity_poly.entity_id
_entity_poly.type
_entity_poly.pdbx_seq_one_letter_code
_entity_poly.pdbx_strand_id
1 'polypeptide(L)'
;MAGIHRRRGRLSKEGRRLLGGVALLAVFAPVTAYTLNAAIAHVQSCGTEVDLTVAAAPEMAAVIEEFVAAGGGAPSRGSDVCADITVEAVASGDIGASDADVWVPETALWRNMPGSDLPGQWDVLQESTATAAVGMAVPAGTGTDDLLPDEADVALQDPRAHAASLMWIILFGVDGHTVEGGDGTPVMSAPEVAAANAAGGAELQIPTGSAQVAQFEYPMLVRAGLSEDEQEAAQNLLRSYASERYLELLAQHGLGGAIPQPAPSSTEIIDAALTAWDGRGD
;
A
#
# COMPACT_ATOMS: atom_id res chain seq x y z
N MET A 1 5.93 -91.50 -25.89
CA MET A 1 6.03 -90.13 -25.36
C MET A 1 5.32 -89.21 -26.33
N ALA A 2 4.13 -88.70 -25.99
CA ALA A 2 3.38 -87.77 -26.84
C ALA A 2 3.67 -86.32 -26.40
N GLY A 3 4.22 -85.51 -27.29
CA GLY A 3 4.57 -84.13 -27.05
C GLY A 3 3.34 -83.23 -26.88
N ILE A 4 3.32 -82.44 -25.80
CA ILE A 4 2.29 -81.44 -25.54
C ILE A 4 2.58 -80.21 -26.40
N HIS A 5 1.82 -80.02 -27.48
CA HIS A 5 1.84 -78.77 -28.24
C HIS A 5 1.19 -77.64 -27.43
N ARG A 6 2.00 -76.69 -26.93
CA ARG A 6 1.50 -75.41 -26.38
C ARG A 6 0.80 -74.63 -27.51
N ARG A 7 -0.52 -74.44 -27.41
CA ARG A 7 -1.27 -73.55 -28.30
C ARG A 7 -0.79 -72.11 -28.11
N ARG A 8 -0.37 -71.44 -29.19
CA ARG A 8 -0.11 -70.00 -29.23
C ARG A 8 -1.41 -69.24 -28.98
N GLY A 9 -1.53 -68.58 -27.83
CA GLY A 9 -2.64 -67.68 -27.52
C GLY A 9 -2.57 -66.45 -28.45
N ARG A 10 -3.53 -66.34 -29.37
CA ARG A 10 -3.75 -65.11 -30.14
C ARG A 10 -4.58 -64.15 -29.28
N LEU A 11 -4.06 -62.95 -29.03
CA LEU A 11 -4.79 -61.90 -28.32
C LEU A 11 -6.08 -61.53 -29.06
N SER A 12 -7.19 -61.48 -28.31
CA SER A 12 -8.49 -61.03 -28.81
C SER A 12 -8.41 -59.59 -29.34
N LYS A 13 -9.41 -59.19 -30.13
CA LYS A 13 -9.46 -57.83 -30.72
C LYS A 13 -9.51 -56.74 -29.63
N GLU A 14 -10.12 -57.04 -28.49
CA GLU A 14 -10.12 -56.20 -27.28
C GLU A 14 -8.76 -56.19 -26.57
N GLY A 15 -8.08 -57.33 -26.45
CA GLY A 15 -6.73 -57.39 -25.87
C GLY A 15 -5.71 -56.56 -26.65
N ARG A 16 -5.84 -56.48 -27.98
CA ARG A 16 -5.02 -55.60 -28.82
C ARG A 16 -5.36 -54.11 -28.67
N ARG A 17 -6.64 -53.77 -28.46
CA ARG A 17 -7.04 -52.38 -28.19
C ARG A 17 -6.55 -51.90 -26.82
N LEU A 18 -6.64 -52.74 -25.80
CA LEU A 18 -6.13 -52.43 -24.47
C LEU A 18 -4.59 -52.29 -24.47
N LEU A 19 -3.86 -53.21 -25.11
CA LEU A 19 -2.41 -53.08 -25.25
C LEU A 19 -2.00 -51.84 -26.07
N GLY A 20 -2.74 -51.51 -27.13
CA GLY A 20 -2.50 -50.30 -27.91
C GLY A 20 -2.74 -49.02 -27.10
N GLY A 21 -3.80 -48.97 -26.29
CA GLY A 21 -4.09 -47.85 -25.39
C GLY A 21 -3.07 -47.70 -24.26
N VAL A 22 -2.64 -48.81 -23.67
CA VAL A 22 -1.60 -48.82 -22.61
C VAL A 22 -0.23 -48.42 -23.18
N ALA A 23 0.10 -48.83 -24.41
CA ALA A 23 1.33 -48.42 -25.07
C ALA A 23 1.34 -46.91 -25.40
N LEU A 24 0.20 -46.36 -25.84
CA LEU A 24 0.04 -44.91 -26.07
C LEU A 24 0.16 -44.13 -24.76
N LEU A 25 -0.48 -44.59 -23.68
CA LEU A 25 -0.32 -44.01 -22.34
C LEU A 25 1.13 -44.07 -21.87
N ALA A 26 1.84 -45.18 -22.06
CA ALA A 26 3.24 -45.30 -21.65
C ALA A 26 4.20 -44.37 -22.42
N VAL A 27 3.87 -44.02 -23.67
CA VAL A 27 4.69 -43.11 -24.49
C VAL A 27 4.41 -41.66 -24.18
N PHE A 28 3.14 -41.30 -23.96
CA PHE A 28 2.77 -39.91 -23.73
C PHE A 28 2.80 -39.52 -22.24
N ALA A 29 2.53 -40.44 -21.31
CA ALA A 29 2.51 -40.12 -19.88
C ALA A 29 3.82 -39.48 -19.36
N PRO A 30 5.03 -39.87 -19.78
CA PRO A 30 6.25 -39.19 -19.36
C PRO A 30 6.32 -37.74 -19.87
N VAL A 31 5.88 -37.50 -21.12
CA VAL A 31 5.85 -36.16 -21.71
C VAL A 31 4.80 -35.31 -21.03
N THR A 32 3.59 -35.84 -20.84
CA THR A 32 2.50 -35.14 -20.15
C THR A 32 2.84 -34.88 -18.69
N ALA A 33 3.48 -35.82 -17.99
CA ALA A 33 3.93 -35.64 -16.62
C ALA A 33 5.06 -34.61 -16.54
N TYR A 34 6.02 -34.62 -17.47
CA TYR A 34 7.07 -33.60 -17.53
C TYR A 34 6.50 -32.21 -17.82
N THR A 35 5.57 -32.08 -18.78
CA THR A 35 4.95 -30.78 -19.08
C THR A 35 4.03 -30.31 -17.96
N LEU A 36 3.33 -31.23 -17.27
CA LEU A 36 2.52 -30.89 -16.10
C LEU A 36 3.43 -30.47 -14.93
N ASN A 37 4.54 -31.17 -14.70
CA ASN A 37 5.48 -30.86 -13.63
C ASN A 37 6.26 -29.57 -13.91
N ALA A 38 6.60 -29.28 -15.17
CA ALA A 38 7.20 -28.02 -15.59
C ALA A 38 6.19 -26.87 -15.51
N ALA A 39 4.91 -27.09 -15.82
CA ALA A 39 3.85 -26.10 -15.64
C ALA A 39 3.53 -25.85 -14.15
N ILE A 40 3.56 -26.88 -13.30
CA ILE A 40 3.39 -26.76 -11.85
C ILE A 40 4.62 -26.09 -11.22
N ALA A 41 5.82 -26.44 -11.66
CA ALA A 41 7.04 -25.77 -11.26
C ALA A 41 7.03 -24.29 -11.70
N HIS A 42 6.61 -23.97 -12.92
CA HIS A 42 6.45 -22.56 -13.32
C HIS A 42 5.37 -21.79 -12.54
N VAL A 43 4.44 -22.49 -11.88
CA VAL A 43 3.41 -21.89 -11.03
C VAL A 43 3.86 -21.80 -9.55
N GLN A 44 4.99 -22.42 -9.18
CA GLN A 44 5.48 -22.46 -7.78
C GLN A 44 6.97 -22.13 -7.61
N SER A 45 7.78 -22.04 -8.67
CA SER A 45 9.22 -21.79 -8.55
C SER A 45 9.49 -20.31 -8.69
N CYS A 46 9.67 -19.66 -7.54
CA CYS A 46 10.50 -18.48 -7.42
C CYS A 46 11.87 -18.79 -8.08
N GLY A 47 12.21 -18.07 -9.15
CA GLY A 47 13.53 -18.15 -9.78
C GLY A 47 14.58 -17.42 -8.94
N THR A 48 14.16 -16.32 -8.31
CA THR A 48 14.96 -15.51 -7.39
C THR A 48 14.13 -15.23 -6.13
N GLU A 49 14.77 -15.29 -4.97
CA GLU A 49 14.18 -14.89 -3.68
C GLU A 49 14.92 -13.65 -3.18
N VAL A 50 14.19 -12.62 -2.77
CA VAL A 50 14.71 -11.39 -2.18
C VAL A 50 13.99 -11.09 -0.87
N ASP A 51 14.64 -10.37 0.03
CA ASP A 51 13.99 -9.81 1.21
C ASP A 51 13.61 -8.36 0.89
N LEU A 52 12.39 -7.94 1.25
CA LEU A 52 11.91 -6.57 1.00
C LEU A 52 11.34 -6.00 2.30
N THR A 53 11.93 -4.91 2.79
CA THR A 53 11.44 -4.22 3.99
C THR A 53 10.58 -3.03 3.61
N VAL A 54 9.34 -3.00 4.12
CA VAL A 54 8.34 -1.97 3.85
C VAL A 54 8.09 -1.16 5.13
N ALA A 55 8.56 0.08 5.17
CA ALA A 55 8.16 1.05 6.19
C ALA A 55 6.88 1.76 5.76
N ALA A 56 5.83 1.70 6.57
CA ALA A 56 4.57 2.35 6.26
C ALA A 56 4.05 3.16 7.45
N ALA A 57 3.28 4.21 7.16
CA ALA A 57 2.50 4.91 8.18
C ALA A 57 1.67 3.89 8.98
N PRO A 58 1.49 4.05 10.30
CA PRO A 58 0.93 3.01 11.16
C PRO A 58 -0.40 2.40 10.68
N GLU A 59 -1.30 3.24 10.16
CA GLU A 59 -2.59 2.84 9.59
C GLU A 59 -2.46 2.02 8.30
N MET A 60 -1.43 2.27 7.48
CA MET A 60 -1.13 1.51 6.28
C MET A 60 -0.35 0.24 6.57
N ALA A 61 0.54 0.26 7.57
CA ALA A 61 1.32 -0.91 7.97
C ALA A 61 0.41 -2.09 8.32
N ALA A 62 -0.66 -1.84 9.09
CA ALA A 62 -1.66 -2.87 9.42
C ALA A 62 -2.34 -3.46 8.17
N VAL A 63 -2.72 -2.61 7.21
CA VAL A 63 -3.33 -3.06 5.94
C VAL A 63 -2.34 -3.91 5.13
N ILE A 64 -1.11 -3.44 4.97
CA ILE A 64 -0.09 -4.10 4.14
C ILE A 64 0.32 -5.43 4.79
N GLU A 65 0.48 -5.48 6.12
CA GLU A 65 0.80 -6.71 6.84
C GLU A 65 -0.29 -7.77 6.64
N GLU A 66 -1.56 -7.42 6.82
CA GLU A 66 -2.69 -8.33 6.57
C GLU A 66 -2.76 -8.76 5.09
N PHE A 67 -2.46 -7.86 4.17
CA PHE A 67 -2.47 -8.14 2.75
C PHE A 67 -1.35 -9.11 2.35
N VAL A 68 -0.13 -8.87 2.81
CA VAL A 68 1.05 -9.74 2.58
C VAL A 68 0.82 -11.12 3.21
N ALA A 69 0.29 -11.18 4.44
CA ALA A 69 -0.04 -12.44 5.09
C ALA A 69 -1.10 -13.26 4.33
N ALA A 70 -1.95 -12.60 3.54
CA ALA A 70 -2.92 -13.22 2.64
C ALA A 70 -2.37 -13.58 1.25
N GLY A 71 -1.06 -13.40 1.01
CA GLY A 71 -0.39 -13.67 -0.26
C GLY A 71 -0.28 -12.46 -1.19
N GLY A 72 -0.50 -11.25 -0.69
CA GLY A 72 -0.16 -10.00 -1.38
C GLY A 72 1.34 -9.91 -1.66
N GLY A 73 1.74 -9.28 -2.76
CA GLY A 73 3.15 -9.22 -3.19
C GLY A 73 3.67 -10.48 -3.87
N ALA A 74 2.87 -11.54 -3.99
CA ALA A 74 3.25 -12.73 -4.75
C ALA A 74 3.57 -12.40 -6.22
N PRO A 75 4.50 -13.15 -6.86
CA PRO A 75 4.91 -12.91 -8.24
C PRO A 75 3.71 -12.91 -9.18
N SER A 76 3.63 -11.87 -10.00
CA SER A 76 2.66 -11.78 -11.08
C SER A 76 3.10 -12.62 -12.29
N ARG A 77 2.17 -12.92 -13.21
CA ARG A 77 2.50 -13.68 -14.43
C ARG A 77 3.61 -12.97 -15.22
N GLY A 78 4.78 -13.59 -15.30
CA GLY A 78 5.94 -13.06 -16.01
C GLY A 78 7.08 -12.58 -15.10
N SER A 79 6.88 -12.59 -13.78
CA SER A 79 7.92 -12.35 -12.79
C SER A 79 8.39 -13.67 -12.19
N ASP A 80 9.69 -13.89 -12.11
CA ASP A 80 10.32 -15.02 -11.40
C ASP A 80 10.90 -14.60 -10.04
N VAL A 81 10.70 -13.36 -9.62
CA VAL A 81 11.14 -12.83 -8.32
C VAL A 81 10.05 -13.02 -7.28
N CYS A 82 10.39 -13.72 -6.21
CA CYS A 82 9.60 -13.78 -4.99
C CYS A 82 10.26 -12.94 -3.91
N ALA A 83 9.44 -12.25 -3.12
CA ALA A 83 9.90 -11.47 -1.99
C ALA A 83 9.38 -12.05 -0.69
N ASP A 84 10.24 -12.17 0.31
CA ASP A 84 9.82 -12.20 1.71
C ASP A 84 9.66 -10.76 2.18
N ILE A 85 8.43 -10.37 2.52
CA ILE A 85 8.09 -8.96 2.77
C ILE A 85 7.91 -8.77 4.28
N THR A 86 8.78 -7.96 4.87
CA THR A 86 8.64 -7.50 6.25
C THR A 86 8.01 -6.11 6.26
N VAL A 87 6.97 -5.92 7.07
CA VAL A 87 6.25 -4.64 7.17
C VAL A 87 6.50 -4.02 8.54
N GLU A 88 6.87 -2.75 8.56
CA GLU A 88 7.14 -1.99 9.78
C GLU A 88 6.25 -0.74 9.84
N ALA A 89 5.62 -0.53 11.00
CA ALA A 89 4.93 0.71 11.29
C ALA A 89 5.94 1.78 11.70
N VAL A 90 6.14 2.79 10.85
CA VAL A 90 7.11 3.88 11.05
C VAL A 90 6.38 5.20 10.87
N ALA A 91 6.50 6.10 11.86
CA ALA A 91 6.02 7.47 11.68
C ALA A 91 6.82 8.13 10.54
N SER A 92 6.17 8.78 9.59
CA SER A 92 6.83 9.25 8.37
C SER A 92 7.98 10.23 8.60
N GLY A 93 7.97 10.99 9.70
CA GLY A 93 9.09 11.84 10.12
C GLY A 93 10.35 11.08 10.55
N ASP A 94 10.23 9.81 10.89
CA ASP A 94 11.31 8.96 11.42
C ASP A 94 11.94 8.05 10.34
N ILE A 95 11.56 8.18 9.07
CA ILE A 95 12.05 7.33 7.97
C ILE A 95 13.58 7.33 7.83
N GLY A 96 14.25 8.41 8.23
CA GLY A 96 15.72 8.52 8.19
C GLY A 96 16.46 7.56 9.14
N ALA A 97 15.76 6.91 10.07
CA ALA A 97 16.31 5.89 10.97
C ALA A 97 15.98 4.45 10.54
N SER A 98 15.16 4.27 9.50
CA SER A 98 14.77 2.96 8.96
C SER A 98 15.72 2.50 7.86
N ASP A 99 15.89 1.19 7.73
CA ASP A 99 16.61 0.52 6.64
C ASP A 99 15.69 0.02 5.51
N ALA A 100 14.45 0.52 5.47
CA ALA A 100 13.44 0.10 4.51
C ALA A 100 13.86 0.25 3.03
N ASP A 101 13.32 -0.64 2.20
CA ASP A 101 13.45 -0.63 0.75
C ASP A 101 12.26 0.08 0.09
N VAL A 102 11.10 -0.04 0.73
CA VAL A 102 9.84 0.61 0.31
C VAL A 102 9.34 1.49 1.45
N TRP A 103 8.88 2.68 1.11
CA TRP A 103 8.25 3.60 2.04
C TRP A 103 6.84 3.97 1.59
N VAL A 104 5.86 3.85 2.49
CA VAL A 104 4.45 4.24 2.28
C VAL A 104 4.03 5.25 3.36
N PRO A 105 4.37 6.54 3.23
CA PRO A 105 3.94 7.57 4.17
C PRO A 105 2.46 7.89 4.03
N GLU A 106 1.89 8.59 5.01
CA GLU A 106 0.53 9.11 4.94
C GLU A 106 0.35 10.17 3.85
N THR A 107 1.44 10.82 3.41
CA THR A 107 1.40 11.78 2.32
C THR A 107 2.75 11.99 1.64
N ALA A 108 2.72 12.37 0.37
CA ALA A 108 3.90 12.79 -0.39
C ALA A 108 4.57 14.08 0.14
N LEU A 109 3.90 14.84 1.02
CA LEU A 109 4.48 16.05 1.62
C LEU A 109 5.79 15.74 2.37
N TRP A 110 5.85 14.59 3.06
CA TRP A 110 7.02 14.20 3.84
C TRP A 110 8.29 14.08 3.03
N ARG A 111 8.19 13.47 1.84
CA ARG A 111 9.35 13.35 0.93
C ARG A 111 9.94 14.71 0.59
N ASN A 112 9.11 15.74 0.46
CA ASN A 112 9.52 17.04 -0.04
C ASN A 112 9.68 18.08 1.08
N MET A 113 9.75 17.64 2.34
CA MET A 113 10.03 18.53 3.46
C MET A 113 11.37 19.28 3.28
N PRO A 114 11.37 20.62 3.39
CA PRO A 114 12.58 21.42 3.27
C PRO A 114 13.67 20.99 4.24
N GLY A 115 14.92 20.95 3.76
CA GLY A 115 16.08 20.53 4.56
C GLY A 115 16.25 19.02 4.70
N SER A 116 15.33 18.21 4.17
CA SER A 116 15.52 16.78 3.99
C SER A 116 16.22 16.48 2.65
N ASP A 117 16.98 15.39 2.60
CA ASP A 117 17.56 14.84 1.37
C ASP A 117 16.73 13.67 0.79
N LEU A 118 15.53 13.45 1.34
CA LEU A 118 14.60 12.39 0.95
C LEU A 118 14.25 12.38 -0.56
N PRO A 119 14.08 13.50 -1.27
CA PRO A 119 13.78 13.47 -2.70
C PRO A 119 14.86 12.79 -3.55
N GLY A 120 16.12 12.82 -3.10
CA GLY A 120 17.24 12.16 -3.75
C GLY A 120 17.49 10.73 -3.26
N GLN A 121 16.88 10.33 -2.15
CA GLN A 121 16.98 8.98 -1.58
C GLN A 121 15.80 8.09 -1.93
N TRP A 122 14.65 8.68 -2.27
CA TRP A 122 13.39 7.97 -2.49
C TRP A 122 12.75 8.37 -3.83
N ASP A 123 12.60 7.38 -4.68
CA ASP A 123 11.91 7.50 -5.97
C ASP A 123 10.43 7.14 -5.80
N VAL A 124 9.56 7.93 -6.41
CA VAL A 124 8.11 7.67 -6.38
C VAL A 124 7.81 6.53 -7.36
N LEU A 125 7.39 5.38 -6.84
CA LEU A 125 6.96 4.24 -7.65
C LEU A 125 5.48 4.38 -8.05
N GLN A 126 4.64 4.83 -7.12
CA GLN A 126 3.23 5.11 -7.34
C GLN A 126 2.80 6.31 -6.48
N GLU A 127 2.10 7.27 -7.08
CA GLU A 127 1.69 8.51 -6.40
C GLU A 127 0.62 8.27 -5.32
N SER A 128 -0.23 7.27 -5.51
CA SER A 128 -1.31 6.94 -4.58
C SER A 128 -1.64 5.46 -4.64
N THR A 129 -1.60 4.79 -3.49
CA THR A 129 -2.02 3.39 -3.30
C THR A 129 -3.27 3.26 -2.41
N ALA A 130 -3.52 4.27 -1.59
CA ALA A 130 -4.69 4.42 -0.74
C ALA A 130 -4.99 5.90 -0.55
N THR A 131 -6.16 6.22 0.01
CA THR A 131 -6.53 7.60 0.35
C THR A 131 -7.17 7.70 1.72
N ALA A 132 -7.06 8.87 2.34
CA ALA A 132 -7.78 9.21 3.58
C ALA A 132 -8.31 10.65 3.52
N ALA A 133 -9.52 10.89 4.03
CA ALA A 133 -10.05 12.24 4.15
C ALA A 133 -9.26 13.06 5.17
N VAL A 134 -9.07 14.35 4.90
CA VAL A 134 -8.38 15.31 5.79
C VAL A 134 -9.21 16.59 5.90
N GLY A 135 -9.31 17.11 7.11
CA GLY A 135 -9.95 18.40 7.37
C GLY A 135 -10.36 18.57 8.82
N MET A 136 -11.42 19.33 9.05
CA MET A 136 -11.90 19.64 10.40
C MET A 136 -12.56 18.42 11.04
N ALA A 137 -12.00 17.93 12.14
CA ALA A 137 -12.60 16.90 12.97
C ALA A 137 -13.54 17.55 13.99
N VAL A 138 -14.83 17.50 13.69
CA VAL A 138 -15.88 18.09 14.54
C VAL A 138 -16.51 17.02 15.45
N PRO A 139 -17.20 17.42 16.52
CA PRO A 139 -17.91 16.45 17.38
C PRO A 139 -18.92 15.59 16.60
N ALA A 140 -19.09 14.35 17.04
CA ALA A 140 -20.06 13.44 16.46
C ALA A 140 -21.49 14.01 16.50
N GLY A 141 -22.21 13.91 15.38
CA GLY A 141 -23.58 14.40 15.24
C GLY A 141 -23.71 15.89 14.92
N THR A 142 -22.60 16.63 14.81
CA THR A 142 -22.59 18.00 14.29
C THR A 142 -22.77 17.97 12.77
N GLY A 143 -23.73 18.74 12.23
CA GLY A 143 -23.89 18.90 10.79
C GLY A 143 -22.70 19.65 10.18
N THR A 144 -22.23 19.22 9.00
CA THR A 144 -21.07 19.83 8.33
C THR A 144 -21.44 20.75 7.17
N ASP A 145 -22.71 20.77 6.74
CA ASP A 145 -23.15 21.48 5.54
C ASP A 145 -22.89 23.00 5.59
N ASP A 146 -23.01 23.61 6.77
CA ASP A 146 -22.83 25.06 6.98
C ASP A 146 -21.42 25.44 7.48
N LEU A 147 -20.47 24.51 7.51
CA LEU A 147 -19.10 24.81 7.91
C LEU A 147 -18.38 25.56 6.80
N LEU A 148 -17.76 26.68 7.19
CA LEU A 148 -16.88 27.50 6.34
C LEU A 148 -15.46 27.37 6.89
N PRO A 149 -14.61 26.50 6.30
CA PRO A 149 -13.25 26.24 6.78
C PRO A 149 -12.39 27.50 6.94
N ASP A 150 -12.60 28.51 6.11
CA ASP A 150 -11.87 29.78 6.08
C ASP A 150 -12.37 30.82 7.11
N GLU A 151 -13.50 30.56 7.78
CA GLU A 151 -14.07 31.43 8.83
C GLU A 151 -14.09 30.74 10.21
N ALA A 152 -13.68 29.47 10.28
CA ALA A 152 -13.71 28.67 11.49
C ALA A 152 -12.40 28.74 12.26
N ASP A 153 -12.48 28.92 13.58
CA ASP A 153 -11.30 28.81 14.43
C ASP A 153 -10.79 27.36 14.45
N VAL A 154 -9.57 27.16 13.95
CA VAL A 154 -8.94 25.83 13.84
C VAL A 154 -7.73 25.69 14.75
N ALA A 155 -7.63 24.54 15.40
CA ALA A 155 -6.47 24.17 16.20
C ALA A 155 -5.48 23.40 15.33
N LEU A 156 -4.34 24.02 15.03
CA LEU A 156 -3.23 23.39 14.31
C LEU A 156 -2.12 22.96 15.28
N GLN A 157 -1.44 21.88 14.92
CA GLN A 157 -0.21 21.39 15.53
C GLN A 157 0.99 21.85 14.71
N ASP A 158 2.21 21.63 15.21
CA ASP A 158 3.44 21.93 14.46
C ASP A 158 3.42 21.21 13.09
N PRO A 159 3.39 21.94 11.96
CA PRO A 159 3.31 21.35 10.63
C PRO A 159 4.56 20.53 10.26
N ARG A 160 5.65 20.64 11.01
CA ARG A 160 6.84 19.80 10.84
C ARG A 160 6.68 18.40 11.43
N ALA A 161 5.69 18.20 12.30
CA ALA A 161 5.41 16.93 12.97
C ALA A 161 3.99 16.41 12.67
N HIS A 162 3.14 17.21 12.01
CA HIS A 162 1.74 16.88 11.80
C HIS A 162 1.26 17.22 10.38
N ALA A 163 1.14 16.18 9.54
CA ALA A 163 0.83 16.31 8.11
C ALA A 163 -0.52 17.01 7.85
N ALA A 164 -1.52 16.80 8.70
CA ALA A 164 -2.86 17.37 8.47
C ALA A 164 -2.84 18.89 8.69
N SER A 165 -2.06 19.37 9.66
CA SER A 165 -1.82 20.80 9.86
C SER A 165 -0.99 21.41 8.73
N LEU A 166 0.03 20.71 8.23
CA LEU A 166 0.79 21.18 7.08
C LEU A 166 -0.11 21.31 5.83
N MET A 167 -0.93 20.31 5.54
CA MET A 167 -1.88 20.34 4.42
C MET A 167 -2.86 21.50 4.57
N TRP A 168 -3.38 21.74 5.77
CA TRP A 168 -4.26 22.89 6.02
C TRP A 168 -3.59 24.21 5.67
N ILE A 169 -2.36 24.43 6.15
CA ILE A 169 -1.61 25.66 5.91
C ILE A 169 -1.31 25.84 4.41
N ILE A 170 -1.02 24.75 3.69
CA ILE A 170 -0.81 24.82 2.23
C ILE A 170 -2.08 25.30 1.51
N LEU A 171 -3.26 24.88 1.96
CA LEU A 171 -4.53 25.19 1.31
C LEU A 171 -5.12 26.54 1.71
N PHE A 172 -5.08 26.88 3.00
CA PHE A 172 -5.75 28.06 3.57
C PHE A 172 -4.78 29.13 4.08
N GLY A 173 -3.51 28.79 4.25
CA GLY A 173 -2.53 29.66 4.89
C GLY A 173 -2.63 29.67 6.41
N VAL A 174 -2.00 30.68 7.00
CA VAL A 174 -2.05 30.98 8.44
C VAL A 174 -2.63 32.37 8.60
N ASP A 175 -3.67 32.51 9.42
CA ASP A 175 -4.39 33.76 9.60
C ASP A 175 -4.90 33.93 11.05
N GLY A 176 -5.81 34.90 11.25
CA GLY A 176 -6.39 35.21 12.56
C GLY A 176 -7.29 34.13 13.16
N HIS A 177 -7.73 33.15 12.37
CA HIS A 177 -8.54 32.00 12.80
C HIS A 177 -7.70 30.78 13.16
N THR A 178 -6.40 30.84 12.91
CA THR A 178 -5.49 29.76 13.28
C THR A 178 -5.15 29.88 14.76
N VAL A 179 -5.33 28.81 15.55
CA VAL A 179 -4.93 28.71 16.96
C VAL A 179 -3.93 27.56 17.10
N GLU A 180 -2.82 27.76 17.83
CA GLU A 180 -1.86 26.68 18.07
C GLU A 180 -2.22 25.97 19.36
N GLY A 181 -2.44 24.65 19.31
CA GLY A 181 -2.69 23.81 20.50
C GLY A 181 -3.82 24.28 21.43
N GLY A 182 -4.75 25.11 20.95
CA GLY A 182 -5.80 25.77 21.74
C GLY A 182 -7.22 25.24 21.48
N ASP A 183 -8.23 26.03 21.87
CA ASP A 183 -9.66 25.65 21.89
C ASP A 183 -10.35 25.60 20.50
N GLY A 184 -9.58 25.60 19.41
CA GLY A 184 -10.10 25.54 18.04
C GLY A 184 -10.52 24.13 17.61
N THR A 185 -11.18 24.03 16.47
CA THR A 185 -11.53 22.72 15.88
C THR A 185 -10.26 22.03 15.38
N PRO A 186 -9.94 20.81 15.84
CA PRO A 186 -8.73 20.14 15.41
C PRO A 186 -8.81 19.76 13.92
N VAL A 187 -7.72 19.95 13.20
CA VAL A 187 -7.57 19.44 11.84
C VAL A 187 -6.93 18.06 11.92
N MET A 188 -7.57 17.04 11.35
CA MET A 188 -7.12 15.65 11.42
C MET A 188 -7.44 14.92 10.13
N SER A 189 -6.71 13.84 9.86
CA SER A 189 -7.04 12.82 8.89
C SER A 189 -8.04 11.80 9.45
N ALA A 190 -8.70 11.03 8.58
CA ALA A 190 -9.63 9.97 9.01
C ALA A 190 -8.98 8.93 9.95
N PRO A 191 -7.75 8.43 9.69
CA PRO A 191 -7.03 7.56 10.63
C PRO A 191 -6.73 8.22 11.98
N GLU A 192 -6.34 9.49 11.99
CA GLU A 192 -6.08 10.22 13.24
C GLU A 192 -7.35 10.36 14.08
N VAL A 193 -8.51 10.63 13.46
CA VAL A 193 -9.81 10.64 14.15
C VAL A 193 -10.12 9.27 14.73
N ALA A 194 -9.92 8.19 13.97
CA ALA A 194 -10.13 6.83 14.44
C ALA A 194 -9.23 6.50 15.65
N ALA A 195 -7.95 6.88 15.59
CA ALA A 195 -7.00 6.70 16.69
C ALA A 195 -7.39 7.50 17.94
N ALA A 196 -7.79 8.76 17.78
CA ALA A 196 -8.22 9.63 18.89
C ALA A 196 -9.50 9.09 19.57
N ASN A 197 -10.46 8.62 18.78
CA ASN A 197 -11.67 7.99 19.30
C ASN A 197 -11.36 6.68 20.04
N ALA A 198 -10.46 5.85 19.50
CA ALA A 198 -10.03 4.61 20.16
C ALA A 198 -9.29 4.87 21.48
N ALA A 199 -8.58 6.01 21.59
CA ALA A 199 -7.90 6.45 22.81
C ALA A 199 -8.86 6.98 23.91
N GLY A 200 -10.17 7.05 23.64
CA GLY A 200 -11.18 7.48 24.61
C GLY A 200 -11.30 9.01 24.76
N GLY A 201 -10.90 9.77 23.73
CA GLY A 201 -11.10 11.22 23.65
C GLY A 201 -12.56 11.62 23.45
N ALA A 202 -12.78 12.89 23.12
CA ALA A 202 -14.09 13.35 22.64
C ALA A 202 -14.43 12.61 21.35
N GLU A 203 -15.68 12.15 21.20
CA GLU A 203 -16.10 11.42 20.01
C GLU A 203 -16.15 12.40 18.82
N LEU A 204 -15.18 12.29 17.93
CA LEU A 204 -15.04 13.10 16.72
C LEU A 204 -15.55 12.30 15.52
N GLN A 205 -16.16 13.00 14.56
CA GLN A 205 -16.50 12.39 13.27
C GLN A 205 -15.40 12.61 12.24
N ILE A 206 -15.24 11.64 11.36
CA ILE A 206 -14.32 11.72 10.22
C ILE A 206 -14.69 12.96 9.37
N PRO A 207 -13.71 13.75 8.89
CA PRO A 207 -13.99 14.89 8.03
C PRO A 207 -14.79 14.47 6.79
N THR A 208 -15.94 15.10 6.57
CA THR A 208 -16.84 14.84 5.44
C THR A 208 -17.58 16.11 5.02
N GLY A 209 -18.12 16.14 3.79
CA GLY A 209 -18.84 17.31 3.28
C GLY A 209 -17.94 18.54 3.27
N SER A 210 -18.45 19.69 3.73
CA SER A 210 -17.68 20.94 3.80
C SER A 210 -16.52 20.90 4.82
N ALA A 211 -16.51 19.95 5.76
CA ALA A 211 -15.40 19.78 6.70
C ALA A 211 -14.19 19.05 6.09
N GLN A 212 -14.40 18.29 5.01
CA GLN A 212 -13.31 17.61 4.29
C GLN A 212 -12.72 18.57 3.26
N VAL A 213 -11.52 19.07 3.54
CA VAL A 213 -10.85 20.07 2.69
C VAL A 213 -9.83 19.44 1.74
N ALA A 214 -9.35 18.25 2.06
CA ALA A 214 -8.31 17.56 1.30
C ALA A 214 -8.42 16.03 1.39
N GLN A 215 -7.52 15.36 0.70
CA GLN A 215 -7.26 13.94 0.84
C GLN A 215 -5.76 13.71 0.97
N PHE A 216 -5.40 12.83 1.89
CA PHE A 216 -4.11 12.18 1.88
C PHE A 216 -4.10 11.10 0.82
N GLU A 217 -2.97 11.04 0.12
CA GLU A 217 -2.61 10.00 -0.82
C GLU A 217 -1.44 9.27 -0.20
N TYR A 218 -1.51 7.95 -0.12
CA TYR A 218 -0.43 7.13 0.41
C TYR A 218 0.45 6.69 -0.75
N PRO A 219 1.50 7.46 -1.14
CA PRO A 219 2.39 7.07 -2.21
C PRO A 219 3.17 5.82 -1.81
N MET A 220 3.55 5.04 -2.81
CA MET A 220 4.57 3.99 -2.63
C MET A 220 5.86 4.52 -3.21
N LEU A 221 6.88 4.62 -2.37
CA LEU A 221 8.22 5.04 -2.73
C LEU A 221 9.18 3.87 -2.60
N VAL A 222 10.23 3.89 -3.42
CA VAL A 222 11.31 2.92 -3.38
C VAL A 222 12.63 3.63 -3.12
N ARG A 223 13.49 2.99 -2.33
CA ARG A 223 14.82 3.51 -2.05
C ARG A 223 15.64 3.60 -3.33
N ALA A 224 16.37 4.69 -3.49
CA ALA A 224 17.26 4.88 -4.63
C ALA A 224 18.39 3.83 -4.58
N GLY A 225 18.66 3.21 -5.74
CA GLY A 225 19.77 2.24 -5.86
C GLY A 225 19.43 0.81 -5.45
N LEU A 226 18.15 0.46 -5.28
CA LEU A 226 17.72 -0.94 -5.23
C LEU A 226 18.17 -1.71 -6.48
N SER A 227 18.50 -2.99 -6.30
CA SER A 227 18.79 -3.93 -7.38
C SER A 227 17.57 -4.16 -8.29
N GLU A 228 17.79 -4.74 -9.47
CA GLU A 228 16.70 -5.06 -10.41
C GLU A 228 15.66 -6.00 -9.78
N ASP A 229 16.12 -6.99 -8.99
CA ASP A 229 15.23 -7.95 -8.33
C ASP A 229 14.40 -7.30 -7.20
N GLU A 230 15.01 -6.45 -6.37
CA GLU A 230 14.28 -5.70 -5.32
C GLU A 230 13.26 -4.72 -5.93
N GLN A 231 13.62 -4.05 -7.03
CA GLN A 231 12.68 -3.20 -7.76
C GLN A 231 11.52 -3.99 -8.36
N GLU A 232 11.78 -5.18 -8.89
CA GLU A 232 10.74 -6.07 -9.43
C GLU A 232 9.84 -6.62 -8.32
N ALA A 233 10.38 -6.92 -7.14
CA ALA A 233 9.62 -7.27 -5.94
C ALA A 233 8.69 -6.13 -5.50
N ALA A 234 9.19 -4.90 -5.42
CA ALA A 234 8.37 -3.72 -5.11
C ALA A 234 7.27 -3.52 -6.16
N GLN A 235 7.56 -3.74 -7.44
CA GLN A 235 6.55 -3.68 -8.51
C GLN A 235 5.52 -4.81 -8.41
N ASN A 236 5.89 -6.02 -8.02
CA ASN A 236 4.94 -7.10 -7.75
C ASN A 236 3.96 -6.72 -6.64
N LEU A 237 4.48 -6.15 -5.54
CA LEU A 237 3.65 -5.62 -4.46
C LEU A 237 2.68 -4.56 -4.98
N LEU A 238 3.16 -3.55 -5.70
CA LEU A 238 2.31 -2.52 -6.30
C LEU A 238 1.23 -3.12 -7.22
N ARG A 239 1.59 -4.04 -8.11
CA ARG A 239 0.64 -4.70 -9.03
C ARG A 239 -0.45 -5.45 -8.26
N SER A 240 -0.10 -6.05 -7.13
CA SER A 240 -1.05 -6.79 -6.31
C SER A 240 -2.07 -5.91 -5.57
N TYR A 241 -1.80 -4.61 -5.39
CA TYR A 241 -2.78 -3.65 -4.87
C TYR A 241 -4.00 -3.44 -5.78
N ALA A 242 -3.94 -3.84 -7.05
CA ALA A 242 -5.10 -3.84 -7.94
C ALA A 242 -6.15 -4.92 -7.60
N SER A 243 -5.88 -5.79 -6.63
CA SER A 243 -6.80 -6.85 -6.21
C SER A 243 -7.99 -6.33 -5.41
N GLU A 244 -9.16 -6.98 -5.57
CA GLU A 244 -10.35 -6.69 -4.75
C GLU A 244 -10.07 -6.85 -3.25
N ARG A 245 -9.22 -7.83 -2.90
CA ARG A 245 -8.83 -8.08 -1.51
C ARG A 245 -8.15 -6.89 -0.86
N TYR A 246 -7.27 -6.19 -1.58
CA TYR A 246 -6.62 -5.00 -1.06
C TYR A 246 -7.63 -3.87 -0.83
N LEU A 247 -8.56 -3.65 -1.76
CA LEU A 247 -9.63 -2.65 -1.60
C LEU A 247 -10.56 -2.97 -0.42
N GLU A 248 -10.87 -4.25 -0.18
CA GLU A 248 -11.65 -4.69 0.97
C GLU A 248 -10.92 -4.41 2.30
N LEU A 249 -9.60 -4.62 2.35
CA LEU A 249 -8.79 -4.34 3.53
C LEU A 249 -8.70 -2.84 3.79
N LEU A 250 -8.48 -2.02 2.76
CA LEU A 250 -8.53 -0.56 2.90
C LEU A 250 -9.84 -0.09 3.52
N ALA A 251 -10.98 -0.58 3.01
CA ALA A 251 -12.29 -0.21 3.54
C ALA A 251 -12.50 -0.65 5.01
N GLN A 252 -11.97 -1.82 5.39
CA GLN A 252 -12.02 -2.30 6.78
C GLN A 252 -11.22 -1.41 7.74
N HIS A 253 -10.14 -0.81 7.25
CA HIS A 253 -9.29 0.12 7.99
C HIS A 253 -9.70 1.60 7.80
N GLY A 254 -10.87 1.86 7.20
CA GLY A 254 -11.40 3.23 7.03
C GLY A 254 -10.68 4.07 5.96
N LEU A 255 -9.96 3.42 5.06
CA LEU A 255 -9.23 4.04 3.95
C LEU A 255 -9.98 3.86 2.63
N GLY A 256 -9.76 4.81 1.73
CA GLY A 256 -10.25 4.77 0.35
C GLY A 256 -9.24 4.14 -0.61
N GLY A 257 -9.73 3.73 -1.78
CA GLY A 257 -8.86 3.31 -2.88
C GLY A 257 -8.04 4.48 -3.43
N ALA A 258 -6.99 4.16 -4.20
CA ALA A 258 -6.16 5.15 -4.87
C ALA A 258 -6.99 6.06 -5.80
N ILE A 259 -6.81 7.37 -5.65
CA ILE A 259 -7.38 8.39 -6.53
C ILE A 259 -6.19 9.19 -7.07
N PRO A 260 -6.09 9.42 -8.39
CA PRO A 260 -5.08 10.34 -8.91
C PRO A 260 -5.49 11.77 -8.59
N GLN A 261 -4.79 12.46 -7.69
CA GLN A 261 -4.83 13.90 -7.58
C GLN A 261 -3.43 14.52 -7.71
N PRO A 262 -3.31 15.71 -8.32
CA PRO A 262 -2.07 16.45 -8.28
C PRO A 262 -1.80 16.92 -6.84
N ALA A 263 -0.87 16.25 -6.14
CA ALA A 263 -0.46 16.65 -4.80
C ALA A 263 0.26 18.02 -4.83
N PRO A 264 -0.09 18.98 -3.96
CA PRO A 264 0.65 20.23 -3.79
C PRO A 264 1.94 19.96 -2.96
N SER A 265 2.80 19.10 -3.49
CA SER A 265 3.93 18.53 -2.76
C SER A 265 5.28 19.13 -3.13
N SER A 266 5.34 20.26 -3.84
CA SER A 266 6.64 20.86 -4.17
C SER A 266 7.32 21.46 -2.93
N THR A 267 8.64 21.36 -2.86
CA THR A 267 9.44 21.90 -1.76
C THR A 267 9.19 23.39 -1.53
N GLU A 268 8.98 24.16 -2.61
CA GLU A 268 8.73 25.60 -2.53
C GLU A 268 7.38 25.92 -1.87
N ILE A 269 6.35 25.12 -2.15
CA ILE A 269 5.02 25.29 -1.53
C ILE A 269 5.11 24.99 -0.03
N ILE A 270 5.81 23.91 0.33
CA ILE A 270 5.98 23.51 1.73
C ILE A 270 6.83 24.55 2.47
N ASP A 271 7.92 25.05 1.89
CA ASP A 271 8.76 26.09 2.50
C ASP A 271 8.01 27.40 2.74
N ALA A 272 7.16 27.81 1.80
CA ALA A 272 6.30 28.98 1.96
C ALA A 272 5.28 28.79 3.11
N ALA A 273 4.68 27.60 3.21
CA ALA A 273 3.76 27.25 4.29
C ALA A 273 4.45 27.28 5.67
N LEU A 274 5.65 26.70 5.78
CA LEU A 274 6.44 26.71 7.01
C LEU A 274 6.90 28.11 7.39
N THR A 275 7.28 28.93 6.41
CA THR A 275 7.65 30.34 6.65
C THR A 275 6.46 31.15 7.18
N ALA A 276 5.25 30.92 6.64
CA ALA A 276 4.03 31.57 7.12
C ALA A 276 3.69 31.15 8.56
N TRP A 277 3.89 29.86 8.89
CA TRP A 277 3.74 29.34 10.24
C TRP A 277 4.71 30.01 11.23
N ASP A 278 5.99 30.08 10.89
CA ASP A 278 7.01 30.67 11.75
C ASP A 278 6.79 32.19 11.94
N GLY A 279 6.29 32.89 10.91
CA GLY A 279 5.98 34.31 10.94
C GLY A 279 4.80 34.71 11.84
N ARG A 280 4.07 33.74 12.41
CA ARG A 280 2.98 33.99 13.35
C ARG A 280 3.46 34.33 14.77
N GLY A 281 4.75 34.12 15.04
CA GLY A 281 5.39 34.33 16.35
C GLY A 281 5.78 35.78 16.67
N ASP A 282 5.46 36.75 15.81
CA ASP A 282 5.72 38.20 16.01
C ASP A 282 4.43 39.02 16.25
#